data_AF-A0A1X2GYA4-F1
#
_entry.id   AF-A0A1X2GYA4-F1
#
_cell.length_a   1.000
_cell.length_b   1.000
_cell.length_c   1.000
_cell.angle_alpha   90.00
_cell.angle_beta   90.00
_cell.angle_gamma   90.00
#
_symmetry.space_group_name_H-M   'P 1'
#
loop_
_entity.id
_entity.type
_entity.pdbx_description
1 polymer ?
#
loop_
_entity_poly.entity_id
_entity_poly.type
_entity_poly.pdbx_seq_one_letter_code
_entity_poly.pdbx_strand_id
1 'polypeptide(L)'
;MAQFCFPRQTEKKAGSTVASISEKESGDISGLDYDAQRLKDLGYKQEFNREINQLVQFGFGFAVVAVLPNWLLNFGSSMVSGGPASMFFGWLIVSPFVMCIALSISEVISAYPVSGGVYSWCFLLTNEEWGPFVSWVFAYINLAGMIATQGTLAWSCASFVYQIVGIQTGVIIDSLGASVGLYCAFQLVATFYAFLGLKFSSYLNYFLSMCLFPGSWEKKIHLFFLTPFFIRW
;
A
#
# COMPACT_ATOMS: atom_id res chain seq x y z
N MET A 1 -5.96 -31.62 17.11
CA MET A 1 -7.34 -31.52 16.61
C MET A 1 -7.79 -30.06 16.60
N ALA A 2 -7.51 -29.36 15.51
CA ALA A 2 -8.20 -28.15 15.10
C ALA A 2 -8.00 -28.04 13.58
N GLN A 3 -8.80 -28.81 12.84
CA GLN A 3 -8.92 -28.62 11.39
C GLN A 3 -9.63 -27.28 11.16
N PHE A 4 -8.87 -26.20 11.00
CA PHE A 4 -9.37 -25.01 10.31
C PHE A 4 -9.35 -25.30 8.81
N CYS A 5 -10.25 -26.18 8.38
CA CYS A 5 -10.69 -26.28 7.00
C CYS A 5 -11.63 -25.11 6.76
N PHE A 6 -11.18 -24.09 6.03
CA PHE A 6 -12.05 -23.01 5.58
C PHE A 6 -13.17 -23.61 4.71
N PRO A 7 -14.47 -23.44 5.07
CA PRO A 7 -15.55 -24.06 4.32
C PRO A 7 -15.82 -23.34 2.99
N ARG A 8 -15.80 -24.12 1.91
CA ARG A 8 -15.97 -23.75 0.49
C ARG A 8 -17.39 -23.31 0.06
N GLN A 9 -18.27 -22.83 0.96
CA GLN A 9 -19.73 -22.83 0.72
C GLN A 9 -20.56 -21.55 1.03
N THR A 10 -20.01 -20.44 1.53
CA THR A 10 -20.85 -19.25 1.85
C THR A 10 -21.20 -18.35 0.66
N GLU A 11 -20.78 -18.69 -0.55
CA GLU A 11 -20.85 -17.85 -1.75
C GLU A 11 -22.26 -17.75 -2.42
N LYS A 12 -23.20 -18.66 -2.10
CA LYS A 12 -24.42 -18.82 -2.93
C LYS A 12 -25.47 -17.71 -2.87
N LYS A 13 -25.47 -16.79 -1.89
CA LYS A 13 -26.57 -15.80 -1.73
C LYS A 13 -26.27 -14.36 -2.18
N ALA A 14 -25.01 -13.98 -2.35
CA ALA A 14 -24.64 -12.62 -2.77
C ALA A 14 -24.56 -12.45 -4.30
N GLY A 15 -24.49 -13.57 -5.05
CA GLY A 15 -24.19 -13.56 -6.48
C GLY A 15 -25.31 -13.08 -7.43
N SER A 16 -26.57 -12.97 -7.00
CA SER A 16 -27.66 -12.63 -7.95
C SER A 16 -27.85 -11.12 -8.18
N THR A 17 -27.32 -10.25 -7.31
CA THR A 17 -27.55 -8.79 -7.42
C THR A 17 -26.39 -8.07 -8.10
N VAL A 18 -25.18 -8.68 -8.13
CA VAL A 18 -23.99 -8.08 -8.76
C VAL A 18 -23.90 -8.40 -10.26
N ALA A 19 -24.59 -9.47 -10.71
CA ALA A 19 -24.56 -9.95 -12.09
C ALA A 19 -25.16 -8.98 -13.13
N SER A 20 -25.96 -7.98 -12.73
CA SER A 20 -26.66 -7.11 -13.67
C SER A 20 -25.94 -5.80 -14.02
N ILE A 21 -24.79 -5.48 -13.41
CA ILE A 21 -24.08 -4.22 -13.66
C ILE A 21 -22.84 -4.42 -14.56
N SER A 22 -22.37 -5.66 -14.75
CA SER A 22 -21.08 -5.96 -15.39
C SER A 22 -21.07 -6.03 -16.92
N GLU A 23 -22.19 -5.83 -17.62
CA GLU A 23 -22.28 -6.19 -19.05
C GLU A 23 -21.79 -5.10 -20.04
N LYS A 24 -21.08 -4.06 -19.58
CA LYS A 24 -20.70 -2.94 -20.46
C LYS A 24 -19.27 -2.47 -20.24
N GLU A 25 -18.31 -3.21 -20.79
CA GLU A 25 -17.17 -2.71 -21.60
C GLU A 25 -16.09 -3.79 -21.73
N SER A 26 -16.23 -4.56 -22.80
CA SER A 26 -15.30 -5.55 -23.32
C SER A 26 -14.08 -4.89 -23.99
N GLY A 27 -12.86 -5.22 -23.56
CA GLY A 27 -11.66 -4.79 -24.28
C GLY A 27 -10.30 -5.14 -23.68
N ASP A 28 -10.04 -6.42 -23.34
CA ASP A 28 -8.76 -7.14 -23.62
C ASP A 28 -8.90 -8.62 -23.21
N ILE A 29 -9.26 -9.48 -24.17
CA ILE A 29 -9.71 -10.87 -23.96
C ILE A 29 -8.59 -11.80 -24.46
N SER A 30 -7.51 -11.95 -23.70
CA SER A 30 -6.57 -13.08 -23.91
C SER A 30 -5.80 -13.47 -22.64
N GLY A 31 -5.35 -12.49 -21.84
CA GLY A 31 -4.67 -12.75 -20.55
C GLY A 31 -5.61 -13.12 -19.39
N LEU A 32 -6.88 -12.70 -19.45
CA LEU A 32 -7.87 -12.93 -18.39
C LEU A 32 -8.32 -14.39 -18.29
N ASP A 33 -8.28 -15.15 -19.39
CA ASP A 33 -8.75 -16.54 -19.41
C ASP A 33 -7.72 -17.50 -18.80
N TYR A 34 -6.41 -17.24 -18.97
CA TYR A 34 -5.34 -18.06 -18.39
C TYR A 34 -5.34 -18.04 -16.86
N ASP A 35 -5.42 -16.85 -16.25
CA ASP A 35 -5.45 -16.71 -14.79
C ASP A 35 -6.76 -17.28 -14.19
N ALA A 36 -7.88 -17.14 -14.90
CA ALA A 36 -9.17 -17.70 -14.51
C ALA A 36 -9.18 -19.24 -14.58
N GLN A 37 -8.55 -19.82 -15.60
CA GLN A 37 -8.32 -21.27 -15.71
C GLN A 37 -7.41 -21.77 -14.59
N ARG A 38 -6.30 -21.07 -14.33
CA ARG A 38 -5.38 -21.42 -13.24
C ARG A 38 -6.04 -21.36 -11.87
N LEU A 39 -6.93 -20.40 -11.64
CA LEU A 39 -7.69 -20.28 -10.39
C LEU A 39 -8.70 -21.43 -10.22
N LYS A 40 -9.33 -21.86 -11.32
CA LYS A 40 -10.21 -23.04 -11.35
C LYS A 40 -9.44 -24.33 -11.07
N ASP A 41 -8.22 -24.48 -11.59
CA ASP A 41 -7.35 -25.63 -11.33
C ASP A 41 -6.96 -25.72 -9.84
N LEU A 42 -6.78 -24.57 -9.19
CA LEU A 42 -6.57 -24.46 -7.74
C LEU A 42 -7.86 -24.67 -6.93
N GLY A 43 -9.00 -24.83 -7.60
CA GLY A 43 -10.30 -25.09 -6.99
C GLY A 43 -10.94 -23.88 -6.31
N TYR A 44 -10.59 -22.67 -6.77
CA TYR A 44 -11.20 -21.40 -6.36
C TYR A 44 -12.13 -20.88 -7.45
N LYS A 45 -13.32 -20.40 -7.07
CA LYS A 45 -14.24 -19.73 -7.98
C LYS A 45 -13.88 -18.25 -8.05
N GLN A 46 -13.75 -17.72 -9.26
CA GLN A 46 -13.47 -16.30 -9.46
C GLN A 46 -14.72 -15.49 -9.09
N GLU A 47 -14.71 -14.89 -7.90
CA GLU A 47 -15.79 -14.01 -7.41
C GLU A 47 -15.55 -12.54 -7.76
N PHE A 48 -14.29 -12.15 -7.95
CA PHE A 48 -13.92 -10.77 -8.22
C PHE A 48 -13.78 -10.50 -9.72
N ASN A 49 -14.50 -9.46 -10.16
CA ASN A 49 -14.30 -8.86 -11.47
C ASN A 49 -12.97 -8.11 -11.47
N ARG A 50 -12.13 -8.40 -12.46
CA ARG A 50 -10.79 -7.83 -12.55
C ARG A 50 -10.83 -6.59 -13.43
N GLU A 51 -11.06 -5.44 -12.81
CA GLU A 51 -11.27 -4.16 -13.53
C GLU A 51 -10.06 -3.21 -13.46
N ILE A 52 -8.97 -3.62 -12.80
CA ILE A 52 -7.79 -2.76 -12.62
C ILE A 52 -6.87 -2.88 -13.83
N ASN A 53 -6.72 -1.79 -14.57
CA ASN A 53 -5.78 -1.65 -15.68
C ASN A 53 -4.32 -1.77 -15.18
N GLN A 54 -3.47 -2.45 -15.94
CA GLN A 54 -2.04 -2.67 -15.62
C GLN A 54 -1.27 -1.35 -15.38
N LEU A 55 -1.61 -0.29 -16.13
CA LEU A 55 -1.01 1.03 -15.93
C LEU A 55 -1.40 1.66 -14.58
N VAL A 56 -2.64 1.43 -14.14
CA VAL A 56 -3.13 1.88 -12.82
C VAL A 56 -2.43 1.09 -11.72
N GLN A 57 -2.22 -0.21 -11.92
CA GLN A 57 -1.50 -1.06 -10.97
C GLN A 57 -0.02 -0.66 -10.85
N PHE A 58 0.63 -0.27 -11.95
CA PHE A 58 1.98 0.29 -11.93
C PHE A 58 2.04 1.64 -11.19
N GLY A 59 1.11 2.54 -11.48
CA GLY A 59 1.02 3.84 -10.81
C GLY A 59 0.79 3.70 -9.30
N PHE A 60 -0.05 2.75 -8.88
CA PHE A 60 -0.28 2.45 -7.46
C PHE A 60 0.99 1.94 -6.78
N GLY A 61 1.76 1.05 -7.43
CA GLY A 61 3.04 0.56 -6.90
C GLY A 61 4.05 1.70 -6.69
N PHE A 62 4.18 2.61 -7.66
CA PHE A 62 5.07 3.76 -7.54
C PHE A 62 4.66 4.71 -6.40
N ALA A 63 3.35 4.92 -6.23
CA ALA A 63 2.82 5.77 -5.16
C ALA A 63 3.09 5.20 -3.76
N VAL A 64 2.98 3.88 -3.57
CA VAL A 64 3.21 3.22 -2.28
C VAL A 64 4.68 3.32 -1.83
N VAL A 65 5.63 3.18 -2.75
CA VAL A 65 7.07 3.22 -2.41
C VAL A 65 7.54 4.64 -2.08
N ALA A 66 6.84 5.67 -2.57
CA ALA A 66 7.12 7.09 -2.27
C ALA A 66 8.63 7.42 -2.30
N VAL A 67 9.27 7.16 -3.45
CA VAL A 67 10.75 7.23 -3.62
C VAL A 67 11.29 8.63 -3.33
N LEU A 68 10.60 9.67 -3.81
CA LEU A 68 11.05 11.07 -3.68
C LEU A 68 11.10 11.54 -2.21
N PRO A 69 10.03 11.39 -1.39
CA PRO A 69 10.11 11.68 0.04
C PRO A 69 11.19 10.86 0.74
N ASN A 70 11.25 9.54 0.50
CA ASN A 70 12.23 8.67 1.17
C ASN A 70 13.68 9.09 0.90
N TRP A 71 13.97 9.57 -0.31
CA TRP A 71 15.29 10.08 -0.64
C TRP A 71 15.64 11.33 0.16
N LEU A 72 14.70 12.29 0.26
CA LEU A 72 14.90 13.54 1.00
C LEU A 72 15.09 13.29 2.51
N LEU A 73 14.32 12.35 3.09
CA LEU A 73 14.43 12.02 4.51
C LEU A 73 15.81 11.45 4.87
N ASN A 74 16.38 10.61 3.99
CA ASN A 74 17.62 9.89 4.25
C ASN A 74 18.88 10.60 3.75
N PHE A 75 18.73 11.74 3.07
CA PHE A 75 19.86 12.44 2.45
C PHE A 75 20.92 12.86 3.48
N GLY A 76 20.50 13.45 4.60
CA GLY A 76 21.40 13.86 5.68
C GLY A 76 22.16 12.69 6.30
N SER A 77 21.46 11.61 6.67
CA SER A 77 22.07 10.42 7.28
C SER A 77 23.06 9.72 6.36
N SER A 78 22.77 9.71 5.05
CA SER A 78 23.63 9.11 4.03
C SER A 78 24.91 9.91 3.82
N MET A 79 24.82 11.24 3.79
CA MET A 79 25.99 12.11 3.66
C MET A 79 26.98 11.94 4.82
N VAL A 80 26.47 11.83 6.05
CA VAL A 80 27.32 11.65 7.24
C VAL A 80 27.99 10.27 7.25
N SER A 81 27.30 9.23 6.76
CA SER A 81 27.78 7.85 6.89
C SER A 81 28.71 7.40 5.76
N GLY A 82 28.56 7.92 4.55
CA GLY A 82 29.33 7.44 3.39
C GLY A 82 29.67 8.50 2.34
N GLY A 83 29.38 9.78 2.61
CA GLY A 83 29.59 10.87 1.67
C GLY A 83 28.79 10.72 0.36
N PRO A 84 28.99 11.62 -0.61
CA PRO A 84 28.19 11.66 -1.85
C PRO A 84 28.42 10.44 -2.75
N ALA A 85 29.60 9.82 -2.73
CA ALA A 85 29.90 8.65 -3.54
C ALA A 85 29.06 7.43 -3.14
N SER A 86 28.82 7.23 -1.84
CA SER A 86 28.01 6.12 -1.34
C SER A 86 26.56 6.16 -1.82
N MET A 87 26.00 7.35 -2.06
CA MET A 87 24.61 7.51 -2.51
C MET A 87 24.43 7.06 -3.95
N PHE A 88 25.38 7.39 -4.84
CA PHE A 88 25.34 6.99 -6.24
C PHE A 88 25.68 5.51 -6.43
N PHE A 89 26.79 5.05 -5.84
CA PHE A 89 27.22 3.66 -6.00
C PHE A 89 26.36 2.68 -5.20
N GLY A 90 25.85 3.07 -4.04
CA GLY A 90 24.98 2.24 -3.22
C GLY A 90 23.71 1.84 -3.96
N TRP A 91 23.04 2.79 -4.62
CA TRP A 91 21.85 2.50 -5.41
C TRP A 91 22.14 1.61 -6.62
N LEU A 92 23.25 1.86 -7.33
CA LEU A 92 23.62 1.09 -8.52
C LEU A 92 23.96 -0.38 -8.18
N ILE A 93 24.61 -0.61 -7.04
CA ILE A 93 24.93 -1.95 -6.56
C ILE A 93 23.68 -2.68 -6.07
N VAL A 94 22.78 -2.00 -5.36
CA VAL A 94 21.58 -2.63 -4.77
C VAL A 94 20.50 -2.97 -5.81
N SER A 95 20.36 -2.14 -6.86
CA SER A 95 19.36 -2.33 -7.92
C SER A 95 19.30 -3.75 -8.53
N PRO A 96 20.40 -4.38 -8.98
CA PRO A 96 20.35 -5.74 -9.53
C PRO A 96 19.88 -6.79 -8.52
N PHE A 97 20.26 -6.68 -7.25
CA PHE A 97 19.79 -7.62 -6.22
C PHE A 97 18.28 -7.49 -5.98
N VAL A 98 17.77 -6.26 -5.96
CA VAL A 98 16.34 -6.00 -5.82
C VAL A 98 15.57 -6.51 -7.05
N MET A 99 16.14 -6.37 -8.26
CA MET A 99 15.55 -6.97 -9.47
C MET A 99 15.50 -8.49 -9.40
N CYS A 100 16.53 -9.16 -8.90
CA CYS A 100 16.50 -10.61 -8.69
C CYS A 100 15.38 -11.04 -7.72
N ILE A 101 15.19 -10.31 -6.62
CA ILE A 101 14.10 -10.57 -5.66
C ILE A 101 12.74 -10.33 -6.32
N ALA A 102 12.59 -9.24 -7.07
CA ALA A 102 11.35 -8.92 -7.80
C ALA A 102 11.01 -10.00 -8.83
N LEU A 103 11.99 -10.52 -9.56
CA LEU A 103 11.80 -11.62 -10.51
C LEU A 103 11.34 -12.90 -9.81
N SER A 104 11.95 -13.27 -8.68
CA SER A 104 11.52 -14.43 -7.90
C SER A 104 10.07 -14.31 -7.41
N ILE A 105 9.69 -13.12 -6.90
CA ILE A 105 8.31 -12.88 -6.46
C ILE A 105 7.34 -12.88 -7.65
N SER A 106 7.77 -12.39 -8.82
CA SER A 106 6.93 -12.39 -10.03
C SER A 106 6.57 -13.79 -10.51
N GLU A 107 7.48 -14.77 -10.37
CA GLU A 107 7.24 -16.17 -10.71
C GLU A 107 6.15 -16.78 -9.81
N VAL A 108 6.22 -16.49 -8.51
CA VAL A 108 5.23 -16.94 -7.53
C VAL A 108 3.85 -16.31 -7.80
N ILE A 109 3.80 -15.00 -8.10
CA ILE A 109 2.55 -14.29 -8.40
C ILE A 109 1.89 -14.87 -9.66
N SER A 110 2.68 -15.20 -10.69
CA SER A 110 2.15 -15.80 -11.92
C SER A 110 1.63 -17.22 -11.71
N ALA A 111 2.24 -17.99 -10.79
CA ALA A 111 1.82 -19.36 -10.50
C ALA A 111 0.54 -19.42 -9.63
N TYR A 112 0.35 -18.44 -8.74
CA TYR A 112 -0.73 -18.41 -7.75
C TYR A 112 -1.44 -17.04 -7.72
N PRO A 113 -2.33 -16.76 -8.70
CA PRO A 113 -3.13 -15.53 -8.74
C PRO A 113 -4.31 -15.57 -7.72
N VAL A 114 -4.01 -15.81 -6.44
CA VAL A 114 -5.01 -15.92 -5.36
C VAL A 114 -5.20 -14.58 -4.62
N SER A 115 -6.44 -14.24 -4.26
CA SER A 115 -6.82 -12.97 -3.61
C SER A 115 -6.38 -12.83 -2.13
N GLY A 116 -5.55 -13.73 -1.62
CA GLY A 116 -5.10 -13.76 -0.22
C GLY A 116 -3.64 -13.34 0.00
N GLY A 117 -3.01 -12.71 -1.00
CA GLY A 117 -1.65 -12.16 -0.84
C GLY A 117 -0.61 -13.16 -0.32
N VAL A 118 0.40 -12.65 0.38
CA VAL A 118 1.60 -13.43 0.74
C VAL A 118 1.31 -14.54 1.75
N TYR A 119 0.34 -14.38 2.65
CA TYR A 119 -0.01 -15.42 3.63
C TYR A 119 -0.66 -16.64 2.98
N SER A 120 -1.47 -16.44 1.93
CA SER A 120 -2.04 -17.54 1.17
C SER A 120 -0.98 -18.28 0.35
N TRP A 121 0.03 -17.58 -0.17
CA TRP A 121 1.15 -18.24 -0.85
C TRP A 121 1.96 -19.11 0.11
N CYS A 122 2.22 -18.64 1.33
CA CYS A 122 2.88 -19.45 2.35
C CYS A 122 2.09 -20.72 2.70
N PHE A 123 0.76 -20.62 2.77
CA PHE A 123 -0.10 -21.79 3.01
C PHE A 123 -0.06 -22.78 1.84
N LEU A 124 -0.07 -22.30 0.59
CA LEU A 124 -0.09 -23.15 -0.61
C LEU A 124 1.26 -23.81 -0.92
N LEU A 125 2.37 -23.20 -0.53
CA LEU A 125 3.72 -23.71 -0.80
C LEU A 125 4.28 -24.64 0.29
N THR A 126 3.60 -24.71 1.45
CA THR A 126 4.04 -25.51 2.60
C THR A 126 3.24 -26.81 2.69
N ASN A 127 3.83 -27.88 3.24
CA ASN A 127 3.12 -29.14 3.53
C ASN A 127 1.85 -28.91 4.37
N GLU A 128 0.79 -29.68 4.10
CA GLU A 128 -0.55 -29.51 4.70
C GLU A 128 -0.55 -29.50 6.23
N GLU A 129 0.38 -30.21 6.88
CA GLU A 129 0.50 -30.27 8.34
C GLU A 129 1.04 -28.97 8.95
N TRP A 130 1.93 -28.26 8.25
CA TRP A 130 2.61 -27.05 8.74
C TRP A 130 2.09 -25.76 8.10
N GLY A 131 1.30 -25.85 7.04
CA GLY A 131 0.75 -24.70 6.32
C GLY A 131 0.05 -23.66 7.21
N PRO A 132 -0.86 -24.04 8.12
CA PRO A 132 -1.50 -23.09 9.03
C PRO A 132 -0.52 -22.40 9.98
N PHE A 133 0.50 -23.12 10.46
CA PHE A 133 1.48 -22.57 11.39
C PHE A 133 2.41 -21.56 10.70
N VAL A 134 2.93 -21.91 9.52
CA VAL A 134 3.83 -21.03 8.75
C VAL A 134 3.10 -19.78 8.27
N SER A 135 1.87 -19.90 7.79
CA SER A 135 1.06 -18.74 7.39
C SER A 135 0.71 -17.83 8.57
N TRP A 136 0.45 -18.41 9.75
CA TRP A 136 0.26 -17.66 10.99
C TRP A 136 1.53 -16.87 11.35
N VAL A 137 2.69 -17.52 11.46
CA VAL A 137 3.97 -16.85 11.76
C VAL A 137 4.26 -15.73 10.76
N PHE A 138 4.08 -15.99 9.47
CA PHE A 138 4.30 -14.99 8.43
C PHE A 138 3.35 -13.79 8.57
N ALA A 139 2.08 -14.02 8.90
CA ALA A 139 1.11 -12.95 9.14
C ALA A 139 1.53 -12.05 10.32
N TYR A 140 2.06 -12.63 11.42
CA TYR A 140 2.57 -11.84 12.54
C TYR A 140 3.82 -11.04 12.19
N ILE A 141 4.74 -11.62 11.42
CA ILE A 141 5.94 -10.90 10.95
C ILE A 141 5.53 -9.73 10.04
N ASN A 142 4.59 -9.95 9.13
CA ASN A 142 4.07 -8.90 8.26
C ASN A 142 3.36 -7.80 9.06
N LEU A 143 2.55 -8.18 10.05
CA LEU A 143 1.90 -7.22 10.96
C LEU A 143 2.93 -6.39 11.73
N ALA A 144 3.94 -7.03 12.32
CA ALA A 144 5.01 -6.35 13.03
C ALA A 144 5.79 -5.40 12.11
N GLY A 145 6.06 -5.81 10.87
CA GLY A 145 6.69 -4.97 9.84
C GLY A 145 5.86 -3.72 9.52
N MET A 146 4.54 -3.87 9.36
CA MET A 146 3.65 -2.72 9.14
C MET A 146 3.64 -1.76 10.33
N ILE A 147 3.59 -2.27 11.56
CA ILE A 147 3.64 -1.45 12.79
C ILE A 147 4.98 -0.70 12.89
N ALA A 148 6.10 -1.38 12.65
CA ALA A 148 7.43 -0.78 12.67
C ALA A 148 7.60 0.29 11.60
N THR A 149 7.06 0.06 10.40
CA THR A 149 7.09 1.03 9.30
C THR A 149 6.34 2.31 9.66
N GLN A 150 5.14 2.18 10.25
CA GLN A 150 4.36 3.33 10.70
C GLN A 150 5.09 4.11 11.81
N GLY A 151 5.66 3.42 12.79
CA GLY A 151 6.45 4.06 13.85
C GLY A 151 7.69 4.79 13.31
N THR A 152 8.36 4.23 12.32
CA THR A 152 9.52 4.88 11.69
C THR A 152 9.10 6.17 10.97
N LEU A 153 8.01 6.13 10.21
CA LEU A 153 7.53 7.31 9.48
C LEU A 153 7.09 8.44 10.42
N ALA A 154 6.38 8.11 11.50
CA ALA A 154 5.98 9.09 12.51
C ALA A 154 7.20 9.71 13.21
N TRP A 155 8.25 8.91 13.48
CA TRP A 155 9.50 9.43 14.05
C TRP A 155 10.22 10.38 13.08
N SER A 156 10.28 10.04 11.79
CA SER A 156 10.83 10.92 10.77
C SER A 156 10.08 12.26 10.74
N CYS A 157 8.75 12.25 10.66
CA CYS A 157 7.95 13.48 10.66
C CYS A 157 8.20 14.34 11.91
N ALA A 158 8.25 13.73 13.09
CA ALA A 158 8.53 14.44 14.34
C ALA A 158 9.94 15.07 14.34
N SER A 159 10.93 14.34 13.84
CA SER A 159 12.31 14.83 13.70
C SER A 159 12.40 16.03 12.75
N PHE A 160 11.67 16.02 11.64
CA PHE A 160 11.64 17.15 10.70
C PHE A 160 11.05 18.42 11.35
N VAL A 161 9.92 18.29 12.05
CA VAL A 161 9.32 19.42 12.77
C VAL A 161 10.27 19.97 13.83
N TYR A 162 10.95 19.09 14.56
CA TYR A 162 11.93 19.47 15.57
C TYR A 162 13.08 20.30 14.99
N GLN A 163 13.63 19.86 13.85
CA GLN A 163 14.71 20.58 13.17
C GLN A 163 14.26 21.95 12.64
N ILE A 164 13.04 22.05 12.11
CA ILE A 164 12.48 23.33 11.64
C ILE A 164 12.35 24.32 12.80
N VAL A 165 11.82 23.89 13.95
CA VAL A 165 11.67 24.74 15.14
C VAL A 165 13.03 25.18 15.70
N GLY A 166 14.03 24.29 15.68
CA GLY A 166 15.40 24.60 16.09
C GLY A 166 16.03 25.69 15.22
N ILE A 167 15.84 25.63 13.90
CA ILE A 167 16.33 26.66 12.96
C ILE A 167 15.64 28.01 13.21
N GLN A 168 14.34 28.03 13.50
CA GLN A 168 13.58 29.27 13.70
C GLN A 168 13.87 29.98 15.02
N THR A 169 14.10 29.23 16.10
CA THR A 169 14.26 29.79 17.45
C THR A 169 15.72 30.09 17.79
N GLY A 170 16.68 29.49 17.07
CA GLY A 170 18.12 29.65 17.33
C GLY A 170 18.61 29.02 18.64
N VAL A 171 17.71 28.41 19.41
CA VAL A 171 17.99 27.65 20.63
C VAL A 171 17.78 26.17 20.33
N ILE A 172 18.83 25.36 20.54
CA ILE A 172 18.71 23.91 20.50
C ILE A 172 18.01 23.49 21.79
N ILE A 173 16.68 23.38 21.72
CA ILE A 173 15.93 22.65 22.74
C ILE A 173 16.42 21.20 22.57
N ASP A 174 16.88 20.54 23.64
CA ASP A 174 17.35 19.16 23.59
C ASP A 174 16.62 18.35 24.68
N SER A 175 15.28 18.38 24.58
CA SER A 175 14.40 17.69 25.53
C SER A 175 13.81 16.46 24.87
N LEU A 176 14.30 15.29 25.31
CA LEU A 176 13.81 13.99 24.84
C LEU A 176 12.28 13.85 25.03
N GLY A 177 11.74 14.47 26.09
CA GLY A 177 10.29 14.47 26.34
C GLY A 177 9.49 15.22 25.27
N ALA A 178 10.03 16.31 24.72
CA ALA A 178 9.35 17.09 23.67
C ALA A 178 9.33 16.32 22.35
N SER A 179 10.44 15.69 21.96
CA SER A 179 10.52 14.88 20.72
C SER A 179 9.61 13.65 20.78
N VAL A 180 9.58 12.95 21.93
CA VAL A 180 8.70 11.79 22.13
C VAL A 180 7.22 12.20 22.21
N GLY A 181 6.92 13.33 22.87
CA GLY A 181 5.55 13.86 22.92
C GLY A 181 5.01 14.20 21.53
N LEU A 182 5.85 14.81 20.69
CA LEU A 182 5.51 15.17 19.31
C LEU A 182 5.33 13.94 18.42
N TYR A 183 6.18 12.92 18.59
CA TYR A 183 6.01 11.59 17.98
C TYR A 183 4.66 10.94 18.35
N CYS A 184 4.33 10.88 19.66
CA CYS A 184 3.06 10.32 20.11
C CYS A 184 1.86 11.11 19.56
N ALA A 185 1.94 12.44 19.47
CA ALA A 185 0.90 13.26 18.89
C ALA A 185 0.65 12.93 17.40
N PHE A 186 1.72 12.83 16.58
CA PHE A 186 1.59 12.43 15.18
C PHE A 186 1.01 11.03 15.03
N GLN A 187 1.44 10.08 15.87
CA GLN A 187 0.93 8.72 15.85
C GLN A 187 -0.57 8.66 16.19
N LEU A 188 -1.03 9.43 17.18
CA LEU A 188 -2.44 9.51 17.55
C LEU A 188 -3.28 10.15 16.45
N VAL A 189 -2.79 11.22 15.82
CA VAL A 189 -3.47 11.87 14.69
C VAL A 189 -3.59 10.93 13.49
N ALA A 190 -2.51 10.21 13.15
CA ALA A 190 -2.52 9.22 12.08
C ALA A 190 -3.48 8.05 12.37
N THR A 191 -3.52 7.59 13.63
CA THR A 191 -4.43 6.54 14.08
C THR A 191 -5.88 7.02 14.03
N PHE A 192 -6.16 8.24 14.48
CA PHE A 192 -7.49 8.84 14.41
C PHE A 192 -7.94 9.03 12.96
N TYR A 193 -7.03 9.44 12.06
CA TYR A 193 -7.29 9.50 10.62
C TYR A 193 -7.63 8.12 10.03
N ALA A 194 -6.93 7.07 10.44
CA ALA A 194 -7.26 5.71 10.04
C ALA A 194 -8.67 5.29 10.51
N PHE A 195 -9.09 5.70 11.71
CA PHE A 195 -10.44 5.45 12.22
C PHE A 195 -11.54 6.21 11.47
N LEU A 196 -11.27 7.41 10.93
CA LEU A 196 -12.23 8.19 10.14
C LEU A 196 -12.53 7.57 8.75
N GLY A 197 -11.79 6.53 8.35
CA GLY A 197 -12.08 5.68 7.21
C GLY A 197 -11.80 6.31 5.84
N LEU A 198 -11.83 5.47 4.79
CA LEU A 198 -11.50 5.83 3.41
C LEU A 198 -12.33 7.00 2.83
N LYS A 199 -13.50 7.29 3.41
CA LYS A 199 -14.35 8.43 3.00
C LYS A 199 -13.66 9.77 3.24
N PHE A 200 -12.94 9.94 4.35
CA PHE A 200 -12.23 11.18 4.67
C PHE A 200 -10.95 11.32 3.83
N SER A 201 -10.32 10.20 3.46
CA SER A 201 -9.12 10.18 2.61
C SER A 201 -9.38 10.69 1.19
N SER A 202 -10.55 10.40 0.61
CA SER A 202 -10.96 11.03 -0.65
C SER A 202 -11.10 12.56 -0.50
N TYR A 203 -11.73 13.05 0.57
CA TYR A 203 -11.86 14.49 0.83
C TYR A 203 -10.51 15.20 1.00
N LEU A 204 -9.57 14.56 1.71
CA LEU A 204 -8.24 15.14 1.93
C LEU A 204 -7.42 15.19 0.65
N ASN A 205 -7.51 14.18 -0.22
CA ASN A 205 -6.85 14.20 -1.54
C ASN A 205 -7.39 15.32 -2.44
N TYR A 206 -8.70 15.59 -2.40
CA TYR A 206 -9.26 16.76 -3.08
C TYR A 206 -8.72 18.07 -2.50
N PHE A 207 -8.63 18.19 -1.18
CA PHE A 207 -8.08 19.35 -0.47
C PHE A 207 -6.57 19.56 -0.72
N LEU A 208 -5.78 18.49 -0.76
CA LEU A 208 -4.36 18.55 -1.10
C LEU A 208 -4.15 18.97 -2.55
N SER A 209 -4.96 18.45 -3.47
CA SER A 209 -4.93 18.85 -4.89
C SER A 209 -5.29 20.32 -5.09
N MET A 210 -6.09 20.87 -4.18
CA MET A 210 -6.48 22.28 -4.14
C MET A 210 -5.28 23.13 -3.67
N CYS A 211 -4.59 22.76 -2.57
CA CYS A 211 -3.42 23.49 -2.09
C CYS A 211 -2.19 23.45 -3.02
N LEU A 212 -1.95 22.36 -3.76
CA LEU A 212 -0.78 22.21 -4.64
C LEU A 212 -0.88 22.98 -5.98
N PHE A 213 -2.09 23.30 -6.45
CA PHE A 213 -2.30 23.96 -7.75
C PHE A 213 -3.16 25.24 -7.63
N PRO A 214 -2.64 26.34 -7.06
CA PRO A 214 -3.35 27.63 -6.90
C PRO A 214 -3.95 28.21 -8.20
N GLY A 215 -3.51 27.78 -9.39
CA GLY A 215 -3.97 28.30 -10.68
C GLY A 215 -5.10 27.53 -11.38
N SER A 216 -5.54 26.38 -10.87
CA SER A 216 -6.54 25.51 -11.55
C SER A 216 -8.00 25.64 -11.03
N TRP A 217 -8.26 26.68 -10.22
CA TRP A 217 -9.45 26.81 -9.36
C TRP A 217 -10.72 27.20 -10.12
N GLU A 218 -10.58 27.90 -11.25
CA GLU A 218 -11.74 28.37 -12.01
C GLU A 218 -12.48 27.23 -12.73
N LYS A 219 -11.79 26.16 -13.13
CA LYS A 219 -12.41 25.05 -13.88
C LYS A 219 -12.92 23.92 -12.98
N LYS A 220 -12.33 23.73 -11.80
CA LYS A 220 -12.74 22.66 -10.86
C LYS A 220 -13.94 23.03 -9.98
N ILE A 221 -14.22 24.32 -9.76
CA ILE A 221 -15.40 24.79 -9.00
C ILE A 221 -16.72 24.40 -9.70
N HIS A 222 -16.78 24.49 -11.03
CA HIS A 222 -17.94 24.03 -11.79
C HIS A 222 -18.11 22.51 -11.75
N LEU A 223 -17.00 21.76 -11.72
CA LEU A 223 -17.03 20.31 -11.62
C LEU A 223 -17.48 19.84 -10.23
N PHE A 224 -17.10 20.57 -9.17
CA PHE A 224 -17.48 20.31 -7.76
C PHE A 224 -18.98 20.49 -7.51
N PHE A 225 -19.64 21.45 -8.17
CA PHE A 225 -21.08 21.61 -8.09
C PHE A 225 -21.86 20.61 -8.96
N LEU A 226 -21.24 20.02 -9.98
CA LEU A 226 -21.86 19.01 -10.86
C LEU A 226 -21.59 17.55 -10.41
N THR A 227 -20.69 17.31 -9.46
CA THR A 227 -20.35 15.94 -9.01
C THR A 227 -21.32 15.26 -8.03
N PRO A 228 -22.38 15.86 -7.43
CA PRO A 228 -23.33 15.05 -6.68
C PRO A 228 -24.22 14.17 -7.59
N PHE A 229 -24.16 14.33 -8.92
CA PHE A 229 -25.01 13.58 -9.85
C PHE A 229 -24.34 12.36 -10.53
N PHE A 230 -23.00 12.23 -10.47
CA PHE A 230 -22.27 11.17 -11.19
C PHE A 230 -21.68 10.07 -10.28
N ILE A 231 -21.87 10.13 -8.96
CA ILE A 231 -21.51 9.04 -8.01
C ILE A 231 -22.73 8.13 -7.78
N ARG A 232 -23.40 7.78 -8.88
CA ARG A 232 -24.37 6.69 -8.92
C ARG A 232 -24.42 6.20 -10.35
N TRP A 233 -23.56 5.23 -10.63
CA TRP A 233 -23.57 4.18 -11.65
C TRP A 233 -22.12 3.76 -11.87
#